data_AF-A0A938PMP2-F1
#
_entry.id   AF-A0A938PMP2-F1
#
_cell.length_a   1.000
_cell.length_b   1.000
_cell.length_c   1.000
_cell.angle_alpha   90.00
_cell.angle_beta   90.00
_cell.angle_gamma   90.00
#
_symmetry.space_group_name_H-M   'P 1'
#
loop_
_entity.id
_entity.type
_entity.pdbx_description
1 polymer ?
#
loop_
_entity_poly.entity_id
_entity_poly.type
_entity_poly.pdbx_seq_one_letter_code
_entity_poly.pdbx_strand_id
1 'polypeptide(L)'
;MSHQLPLSRVARLVGVPRSTLQAMIHHGEIATFDGMIDLDELLRVFPDVRWEDDGEVQHVTEIKEKAYGKRLRERVLPSQEILAERLFEMGKEYAAAQSLLHYQQRVLGWLEDRFQDAAERGGAPVAQAVQDLRQWLREQWAAAPAESGRALALLAKENLMRLMTAHVRVQPSGEEFFVEGNNTVLEAALRSGLPLKYGCSNGHCGACKARLTAGQVTKVHPHDFVLSERDRADGHFLMCSYTAVSDLVIEAGEQTVDGLPEQEIDARVQKVELIDDMCLIHLLTPRSQRLQFLSGQRVELGFAGLRAEYPVASCPCEDRRLEFHIPRANTPFVREIFTSLKKEDVLHLHGPSGRFVLDMTSTRPVLLVAWGAGFAPIKSLIQQIFNLEQAASIHLVWAALADGHYLDNLCRSWADALDNLRYSPIQSPDAPSSVAQVALLAEDLKDWDVYAAGPADFVAALREMALGAGLLPERWHAEICIE
;
A
#
# COMPACT_ATOMS: atom_id res chain seq x y z
N MET A 1 -20.24 -24.69 7.80
CA MET A 1 -19.46 -23.53 7.31
C MET A 1 -19.51 -23.63 5.80
N SER A 2 -20.17 -22.69 5.13
CA SER A 2 -20.27 -22.65 3.66
C SER A 2 -18.88 -22.48 3.07
N HIS A 3 -18.34 -23.52 2.43
CA HIS A 3 -17.08 -23.44 1.72
C HIS A 3 -17.31 -22.74 0.38
N GLN A 4 -17.24 -21.41 0.41
CA GLN A 4 -17.38 -20.58 -0.79
C GLN A 4 -16.04 -20.53 -1.55
N LEU A 5 -16.09 -20.83 -2.86
CA LEU A 5 -14.93 -20.88 -3.74
C LEU A 5 -15.01 -19.77 -4.80
N PRO A 6 -13.90 -19.07 -5.09
CA PRO A 6 -13.90 -18.09 -6.16
C PRO A 6 -14.03 -18.76 -7.52
N LEU A 7 -14.65 -18.06 -8.47
CA LEU A 7 -14.89 -18.53 -9.83
C LEU A 7 -13.63 -19.07 -10.54
N SER A 8 -12.47 -18.47 -10.28
CA SER A 8 -11.17 -18.92 -10.81
C SER A 8 -10.77 -20.30 -10.28
N ARG A 9 -11.04 -20.58 -9.00
CA ARG A 9 -10.80 -21.88 -8.37
C ARG A 9 -11.77 -22.93 -8.86
N VAL A 10 -13.04 -22.55 -9.07
CA VAL A 10 -14.05 -23.41 -9.67
C VAL A 10 -13.70 -23.79 -11.11
N ALA A 11 -13.27 -22.82 -11.91
CA ALA A 11 -12.81 -23.04 -13.29
C ALA A 11 -11.72 -24.13 -13.36
N ARG A 12 -10.78 -24.10 -12.41
CA ARG A 12 -9.68 -25.08 -12.33
C ARG A 12 -10.14 -26.45 -11.81
N LEU A 13 -11.00 -26.48 -10.79
CA LEU A 13 -11.53 -27.73 -10.21
C LEU A 13 -12.40 -28.51 -11.20
N VAL A 14 -13.17 -27.79 -12.00
CA VAL A 14 -14.11 -28.38 -12.96
C VAL A 14 -13.46 -28.56 -14.36
N GLY A 15 -12.32 -27.92 -14.61
CA GLY A 15 -11.64 -27.96 -15.91
C GLY A 15 -12.37 -27.16 -17.00
N VAL A 16 -13.15 -26.15 -16.62
CA VAL A 16 -13.99 -25.36 -17.52
C VAL A 16 -13.56 -23.89 -17.51
N PRO A 17 -13.48 -23.20 -18.66
CA PRO A 17 -13.12 -21.78 -18.70
C PRO A 17 -14.02 -20.89 -17.84
N ARG A 18 -13.45 -19.85 -17.23
CA ARG A 18 -14.18 -18.88 -16.40
C ARG A 18 -15.35 -18.23 -17.13
N SER A 19 -15.19 -17.97 -18.44
CA SER A 19 -16.25 -17.40 -19.29
C SER A 19 -17.49 -18.29 -19.38
N THR A 20 -17.29 -19.62 -19.43
CA THR A 20 -18.39 -20.60 -19.44
C THR A 20 -19.11 -20.61 -18.10
N LEU A 21 -18.38 -20.57 -16.98
CA LEU A 21 -18.99 -20.49 -15.65
C LEU A 21 -19.74 -19.18 -15.45
N GLN A 22 -19.22 -18.06 -15.94
CA GLN A 22 -19.91 -16.77 -15.92
C GLN A 22 -21.21 -16.79 -16.75
N ALA A 23 -21.22 -17.47 -17.90
CA ALA A 23 -22.43 -17.66 -18.69
C ALA A 23 -23.47 -18.51 -17.95
N MET A 24 -23.05 -19.60 -17.29
CA MET A 24 -23.93 -20.44 -16.47
C MET A 24 -24.55 -19.65 -15.30
N ILE A 25 -23.78 -18.76 -14.66
CA ILE A 25 -24.28 -17.87 -13.60
C ILE A 25 -25.30 -16.88 -14.18
N HIS A 26 -25.01 -16.30 -15.35
CA HIS A 26 -25.91 -15.35 -16.01
C HIS A 26 -27.24 -15.98 -16.42
N HIS A 27 -27.22 -17.26 -16.81
CA HIS A 27 -28.42 -18.04 -17.13
C HIS A 27 -29.13 -18.62 -15.89
N GLY A 28 -28.61 -18.39 -14.68
CA GLY A 28 -29.21 -18.86 -13.42
C GLY A 28 -29.01 -20.35 -13.14
N GLU A 29 -28.06 -21.00 -13.82
CA GLU A 29 -27.75 -22.43 -13.66
C GLU A 29 -26.90 -22.70 -12.41
N ILE A 30 -26.13 -21.70 -11.96
CA ILE A 30 -25.28 -21.75 -10.76
C ILE A 30 -25.56 -20.52 -9.89
N ALA A 31 -25.93 -20.71 -8.64
CA ALA A 31 -26.07 -19.62 -7.68
C ALA A 31 -24.69 -19.13 -7.19
N THR A 32 -24.54 -17.80 -7.12
CA THR A 32 -23.34 -17.16 -6.56
C THR A 32 -23.70 -16.18 -5.46
N PHE A 33 -22.80 -16.07 -4.48
CA PHE A 33 -22.83 -15.00 -3.49
C PHE A 33 -21.49 -14.25 -3.56
N ASP A 34 -21.55 -12.95 -3.83
CA ASP A 34 -20.37 -12.07 -3.92
C ASP A 34 -19.25 -12.58 -4.87
N GLY A 35 -19.65 -13.14 -6.02
CA GLY A 35 -18.70 -13.70 -7.01
C GLY A 35 -18.09 -15.05 -6.63
N MET A 36 -18.55 -15.66 -5.54
CA MET A 36 -18.14 -16.97 -5.04
C MET A 36 -19.26 -18.00 -5.24
N ILE A 37 -18.90 -19.26 -5.49
CA ILE A 37 -19.83 -20.39 -5.63
C ILE A 37 -19.70 -21.25 -4.39
N ASP A 38 -20.82 -21.61 -3.77
CA ASP A 38 -20.84 -22.54 -2.64
C ASP A 38 -20.48 -23.97 -3.09
N LEU A 39 -19.72 -24.71 -2.29
CA LEU A 39 -19.32 -26.08 -2.62
C LEU A 39 -20.51 -27.02 -2.86
N ASP A 40 -21.61 -26.86 -2.12
CA ASP A 40 -22.81 -27.70 -2.30
C ASP A 40 -23.49 -27.37 -3.64
N GLU A 41 -23.50 -26.09 -4.02
CA GLU A 41 -23.99 -25.62 -5.31
C GLU A 41 -23.07 -26.05 -6.46
N LEU A 42 -21.77 -26.11 -6.21
CA LEU A 42 -20.78 -26.60 -7.17
C LEU A 42 -20.95 -28.10 -7.43
N LEU A 43 -21.09 -28.91 -6.37
CA LEU A 43 -21.28 -30.36 -6.47
C LEU A 43 -22.66 -30.70 -7.06
N ARG A 44 -23.66 -29.82 -6.92
CA ARG A 44 -24.96 -29.96 -7.61
C ARG A 44 -24.82 -29.91 -9.14
N VAL A 45 -23.95 -29.03 -9.63
CA VAL A 45 -23.78 -28.76 -11.06
C VAL A 45 -22.67 -29.64 -11.67
N PHE A 46 -21.65 -29.96 -10.89
CA PHE A 46 -20.50 -30.78 -11.27
C PHE A 46 -20.24 -31.88 -10.23
N PRO A 47 -21.03 -32.97 -10.23
CA PRO A 47 -20.99 -34.01 -9.20
C PRO A 47 -19.71 -34.87 -9.23
N ASP A 48 -18.96 -34.86 -10.33
CA ASP A 48 -17.75 -35.68 -10.50
C ASP A 48 -16.45 -34.97 -10.06
N VAL A 49 -16.55 -33.76 -9.51
CA VAL A 49 -15.38 -32.99 -9.06
C VAL A 49 -14.77 -33.65 -7.83
N ARG A 50 -13.53 -34.12 -7.96
CA ARG A 50 -12.74 -34.63 -6.83
C ARG A 50 -12.18 -33.46 -6.02
N TRP A 51 -12.74 -33.25 -4.84
CA TRP A 51 -12.38 -32.15 -3.93
C TRP A 51 -11.35 -32.54 -2.85
N GLU A 52 -11.15 -33.84 -2.60
CA GLU A 52 -10.28 -34.31 -1.52
C GLU A 52 -8.83 -34.56 -1.99
N ASP A 53 -7.91 -34.01 -1.19
CA ASP A 53 -6.43 -34.15 -1.18
C ASP A 53 -5.61 -33.44 -2.27
N ASP A 54 -5.27 -32.17 -2.01
CA ASP A 54 -3.98 -31.60 -2.41
C ASP A 54 -3.31 -30.94 -1.18
N GLY A 55 -2.45 -31.70 -0.50
CA GLY A 55 -1.59 -31.18 0.58
C GLY A 55 -0.68 -30.02 0.14
N GLU A 56 -0.43 -29.89 -1.16
CA GLU A 56 0.28 -28.75 -1.76
C GLU A 56 -0.53 -27.45 -1.68
N VAL A 57 -1.87 -27.52 -1.72
CA VAL A 57 -2.74 -26.34 -1.61
C VAL A 57 -2.80 -25.86 -0.17
N GLN A 58 -2.77 -26.75 0.81
CA GLN A 58 -2.68 -26.35 2.22
C GLN A 58 -1.33 -25.65 2.47
N HIS A 59 -0.25 -26.14 1.87
CA HIS A 59 1.06 -25.50 1.94
C HIS A 59 1.09 -24.13 1.25
N VAL A 60 0.50 -23.99 0.05
CA VAL A 60 0.40 -22.69 -0.66
C VAL A 60 -0.56 -21.74 0.05
N THR A 61 -1.62 -22.24 0.68
CA THR A 61 -2.56 -21.43 1.47
C THR A 61 -1.92 -21.02 2.80
N GLU A 62 -1.10 -21.87 3.42
CA GLU A 62 -0.27 -21.51 4.57
C GLU A 62 0.86 -20.54 4.19
N ILE A 63 1.42 -20.64 2.99
CA ILE A 63 2.39 -19.68 2.46
C ILE A 63 1.68 -18.36 2.15
N LYS A 64 0.47 -18.37 1.57
CA LYS A 64 -0.37 -17.17 1.39
C LYS A 64 -0.83 -16.60 2.74
N GLU A 65 -1.16 -17.42 3.74
CA GLU A 65 -1.49 -16.95 5.08
C GLU A 65 -0.25 -16.45 5.83
N LYS A 66 0.94 -17.02 5.63
CA LYS A 66 2.18 -16.51 6.23
C LYS A 66 2.71 -15.27 5.52
N ALA A 67 2.53 -15.16 4.21
CA ALA A 67 2.98 -14.03 3.38
C ALA A 67 1.99 -12.86 3.40
N TYR A 68 0.69 -13.15 3.41
CA TYR A 68 -0.42 -12.18 3.34
C TYR A 68 -1.27 -12.16 4.62
N GLY A 69 -1.70 -13.33 5.09
CA GLY A 69 -2.58 -13.47 6.25
C GLY A 69 -1.97 -12.97 7.57
N LYS A 70 -0.65 -13.06 7.75
CA LYS A 70 0.04 -12.51 8.93
C LYS A 70 0.12 -10.99 8.87
N ARG A 71 0.24 -10.41 7.67
CA ARG A 71 0.22 -8.94 7.45
C ARG A 71 -1.18 -8.34 7.61
N LEU A 72 -2.24 -9.07 7.24
CA LEU A 72 -3.65 -8.65 7.41
C LEU A 72 -4.24 -8.99 8.79
N ARG A 73 -3.86 -10.11 9.43
CA ARG A 73 -4.37 -10.48 10.78
C ARG A 73 -3.64 -9.79 11.92
N GLU A 74 -2.45 -9.23 11.68
CA GLU A 74 -1.83 -8.24 12.56
C GLU A 74 -2.45 -6.82 12.40
N ARG A 75 -3.58 -6.66 11.68
CA ARG A 75 -4.46 -5.48 11.77
C ARG A 75 -5.21 -5.51 13.10
N VAL A 76 -4.44 -5.34 14.17
CA VAL A 76 -4.89 -5.29 15.56
C VAL A 76 -5.73 -4.02 15.72
N LEU A 77 -6.89 -4.16 16.37
CA LEU A 77 -7.57 -3.04 17.02
C LEU A 77 -6.51 -2.08 17.62
N PRO A 78 -6.71 -0.75 17.53
CA PRO A 78 -5.81 0.16 18.23
C PRO A 78 -5.62 -0.28 19.68
N SER A 79 -4.46 0.01 20.27
CA SER A 79 -4.20 -0.31 21.67
C SER A 79 -5.34 0.21 22.54
N GLN A 80 -5.57 -0.40 23.71
CA GLN A 80 -6.65 0.03 24.60
C GLN A 80 -6.58 1.53 24.90
N GLU A 81 -5.37 2.08 24.97
CA GLU A 81 -5.09 3.51 25.17
C GLU A 81 -5.54 4.34 23.95
N ILE A 82 -5.13 3.97 22.73
CA ILE A 82 -5.52 4.69 21.51
C ILE A 82 -7.03 4.58 21.26
N LEU A 83 -7.61 3.41 21.50
CA LEU A 83 -9.05 3.20 21.38
C LEU A 83 -9.81 4.09 22.38
N ALA A 84 -9.32 4.20 23.62
CA ALA A 84 -9.93 5.06 24.63
C ALA A 84 -9.84 6.54 24.26
N GLU A 85 -8.69 7.00 23.75
CA GLU A 85 -8.53 8.39 23.29
C GLU A 85 -9.42 8.70 22.08
N ARG A 86 -9.49 7.79 21.09
CA ARG A 86 -10.39 7.91 19.93
C ARG A 86 -11.86 8.00 20.37
N LEU A 87 -12.29 7.10 21.26
CA LEU A 87 -13.65 7.10 21.82
C LEU A 87 -13.94 8.38 22.61
N PHE A 88 -12.96 8.90 23.34
CA PHE A 88 -13.11 10.13 24.11
C PHE A 88 -13.30 11.34 23.21
N GLU A 89 -12.51 11.47 22.12
CA GLU A 89 -12.69 12.55 21.14
C GLU A 89 -14.01 12.45 20.40
N MET A 90 -14.41 11.24 19.96
CA MET A 90 -15.74 11.04 19.40
C MET A 90 -16.85 11.38 20.41
N GLY A 91 -16.64 11.09 21.69
CA GLY A 91 -17.54 11.48 22.77
C GLY A 91 -17.69 13.00 22.91
N LYS A 92 -16.63 13.77 22.70
CA LYS A 92 -16.70 15.25 22.67
C LYS A 92 -17.47 15.76 21.47
N GLU A 93 -17.22 15.23 20.28
CA GLU A 93 -17.97 15.58 19.07
C GLU A 93 -19.46 15.29 19.26
N TYR A 94 -19.78 14.12 19.82
CA TYR A 94 -21.14 13.73 20.14
C TYR A 94 -21.79 14.67 21.17
N ALA A 95 -21.08 15.02 22.24
CA ALA A 95 -21.58 15.95 23.25
C ALA A 95 -21.83 17.36 22.67
N ALA A 96 -20.94 17.83 21.78
CA ALA A 96 -21.12 19.10 21.08
C ALA A 96 -22.38 19.07 20.18
N ALA A 97 -22.56 18.00 19.41
CA ALA A 97 -23.76 17.80 18.58
C ALA A 97 -25.05 17.75 19.43
N GLN A 98 -25.04 17.04 20.56
CA GLN A 98 -26.17 17.03 21.50
C GLN A 98 -26.46 18.42 22.08
N SER A 99 -25.44 19.18 22.45
CA SER A 99 -25.59 20.54 22.95
C SER A 99 -26.26 21.46 21.91
N LEU A 100 -25.84 21.36 20.65
CA LEU A 100 -26.45 22.10 19.54
C LEU A 100 -27.91 21.69 19.33
N LEU A 101 -28.22 20.38 19.38
CA LEU A 101 -29.59 19.88 19.27
C LEU A 101 -30.49 20.42 20.40
N HIS A 102 -30.03 20.39 21.64
CA HIS A 102 -30.75 20.98 22.77
C HIS A 102 -30.95 22.49 22.61
N TYR A 103 -29.97 23.20 22.04
CA TYR A 103 -30.12 24.62 21.72
C TYR A 103 -31.21 24.84 20.65
N GLN A 104 -31.20 24.07 19.55
CA GLN A 104 -32.22 24.15 18.51
C GLN A 104 -33.63 23.85 19.06
N GLN A 105 -33.76 22.84 19.93
CA GLN A 105 -35.02 22.54 20.62
C GLN A 105 -35.50 23.73 21.48
N ARG A 106 -34.60 24.44 22.17
CA ARG A 106 -34.95 25.66 22.91
C ARG A 106 -35.39 26.80 22.00
N VAL A 107 -34.71 27.01 20.88
CA VAL A 107 -35.09 28.02 19.87
C VAL A 107 -36.49 27.76 19.34
N LEU A 108 -36.83 26.49 19.09
CA LEU A 108 -38.19 26.10 18.68
C LEU A 108 -39.22 26.37 19.78
N GLY A 109 -38.89 26.07 21.04
CA GLY A 109 -39.76 26.43 22.17
C GLY A 109 -40.02 27.94 22.24
N TRP A 110 -38.98 28.76 22.10
CA TRP A 110 -39.14 30.22 22.05
C TRP A 110 -39.97 30.69 20.86
N LEU A 111 -39.85 30.02 19.72
CA LEU A 111 -40.67 30.30 18.54
C LEU A 111 -42.14 29.96 18.79
N GLU A 112 -42.43 28.82 19.43
CA GLU A 112 -43.80 28.44 19.83
C GLU A 112 -44.40 29.46 20.80
N ASP A 113 -43.63 29.93 21.79
CA ASP A 113 -44.07 30.97 22.72
C ASP A 113 -44.40 32.28 21.99
N ARG A 114 -43.55 32.68 21.03
CA ARG A 114 -43.80 33.88 20.19
C ARG A 114 -45.05 33.74 19.32
N PHE A 115 -45.29 32.55 18.78
CA PHE A 115 -46.52 32.28 18.04
C PHE A 115 -47.75 32.38 18.95
N GLN A 116 -47.68 31.85 20.17
CA GLN A 116 -48.75 31.94 21.14
C GLN A 116 -49.08 33.41 21.49
N ASP A 117 -48.06 34.22 21.79
CA ASP A 117 -48.21 35.67 22.04
C ASP A 117 -48.89 36.40 20.87
N ALA A 118 -48.53 36.05 19.63
CA ALA A 118 -49.09 36.67 18.43
C ALA A 118 -50.57 36.27 18.21
N ALA A 119 -50.92 35.01 18.49
CA ALA A 119 -52.28 34.51 18.41
C ALA A 119 -53.22 35.15 19.45
N GLU A 120 -52.70 35.48 20.63
CA GLU A 120 -53.48 36.14 21.69
C GLU A 120 -53.75 37.63 21.39
N ARG A 121 -52.85 38.29 20.64
CA ARG A 121 -52.95 39.72 20.31
C ARG A 121 -53.70 39.99 19.00
N GLY A 122 -53.58 39.10 18.02
CA GLY A 122 -54.31 39.18 16.77
C GLY A 122 -55.62 38.42 16.90
N GLY A 123 -56.77 39.10 16.76
CA GLY A 123 -58.09 38.47 16.91
C GLY A 123 -58.31 37.19 16.06
N ALA A 124 -59.47 36.55 16.21
CA ALA A 124 -59.78 35.21 15.68
C ALA A 124 -59.10 34.73 14.37
N PRO A 125 -59.08 35.49 13.26
CA PRO A 125 -58.42 35.06 12.02
C PRO A 125 -56.89 34.90 12.12
N VAL A 126 -56.20 35.71 12.93
CA VAL A 126 -54.75 35.59 13.15
C VAL A 126 -54.45 34.39 14.03
N ALA A 127 -55.26 34.18 15.07
CA ALA A 127 -55.14 33.02 15.95
C ALA A 127 -55.28 31.70 15.18
N GLN A 128 -56.22 31.61 14.24
CA GLN A 128 -56.40 30.42 13.41
C GLN A 128 -55.20 30.17 12.49
N ALA A 129 -54.72 31.20 11.78
CA ALA A 129 -53.57 31.07 10.88
C ALA A 129 -52.30 30.63 11.63
N VAL A 130 -52.10 31.12 12.85
CA VAL A 130 -50.97 30.72 13.71
C VAL A 130 -51.13 29.27 14.18
N GLN A 131 -52.34 28.82 14.53
CA GLN A 131 -52.59 27.43 14.91
C GLN A 131 -52.31 26.46 13.76
N ASP A 132 -52.78 26.78 12.55
CA ASP A 132 -52.56 25.96 11.36
C ASP A 132 -51.06 25.83 11.04
N LEU A 133 -50.33 26.95 11.13
CA LEU A 133 -48.86 26.96 10.94
C LEU A 133 -48.15 26.13 12.02
N ARG A 134 -48.58 26.22 13.28
CA ARG A 134 -47.99 25.48 14.40
C ARG A 134 -48.23 23.98 14.26
N GLN A 135 -49.43 23.59 13.82
CA GLN A 135 -49.75 22.19 13.53
C GLN A 135 -48.89 21.65 12.39
N TRP A 136 -48.81 22.39 11.27
CA TRP A 136 -47.97 22.01 10.15
C TRP A 136 -46.49 21.86 10.55
N LEU A 137 -45.94 22.83 11.29
CA LEU A 137 -44.56 22.75 11.80
C LEU A 137 -44.32 21.51 12.64
N ARG A 138 -45.24 21.17 13.56
CA ARG A 138 -45.12 19.96 14.40
C ARG A 138 -45.19 18.68 13.58
N GLU A 139 -46.07 18.62 12.59
CA GLU A 139 -46.18 17.47 11.68
C GLU A 139 -44.90 17.29 10.86
N GLN A 140 -44.33 18.37 10.32
CA GLN A 140 -43.05 18.30 9.59
C GLN A 140 -41.86 17.93 10.49
N TRP A 141 -41.88 18.34 11.77
CA TRP A 141 -40.80 18.00 12.71
C TRP A 141 -40.90 16.57 13.25
N ALA A 142 -42.12 16.08 13.47
CA ALA A 142 -42.37 14.71 13.93
C ALA A 142 -42.18 13.68 12.80
N ALA A 143 -42.30 14.11 11.54
CA ALA A 143 -41.94 13.30 10.40
C ALA A 143 -40.42 13.06 10.39
N ALA A 144 -39.99 11.88 10.85
CA ALA A 144 -38.64 11.42 10.60
C ALA A 144 -38.40 11.42 9.08
N PRO A 145 -37.33 12.07 8.56
CA PRO A 145 -37.02 12.02 7.13
C PRO A 145 -36.94 10.56 6.69
N ALA A 146 -37.56 10.19 5.57
CA ALA A 146 -37.52 8.82 5.05
C ALA A 146 -36.08 8.32 4.83
N GLU A 147 -35.12 9.24 4.69
CA GLU A 147 -33.69 8.99 4.51
C GLU A 147 -32.92 8.76 5.83
N SER A 148 -33.54 9.01 6.99
CA SER A 148 -32.89 8.97 8.31
C SER A 148 -32.28 7.61 8.65
N GLY A 149 -32.93 6.49 8.30
CA GLY A 149 -32.40 5.15 8.56
C GLY A 149 -31.11 4.85 7.78
N ARG A 150 -31.02 5.28 6.52
CA ARG A 150 -29.82 5.11 5.68
C ARG A 150 -28.69 6.04 6.16
N ALA A 151 -29.02 7.27 6.52
CA ALA A 151 -28.07 8.21 7.11
C ALA A 151 -27.49 7.70 8.45
N LEU A 152 -28.32 7.12 9.32
CA LEU A 152 -27.88 6.57 10.61
C LEU A 152 -26.92 5.38 10.43
N ALA A 153 -27.22 4.49 9.50
CA ALA A 153 -26.36 3.35 9.18
C ALA A 153 -25.01 3.80 8.58
N LEU A 154 -25.02 4.83 7.73
CA LEU A 154 -23.80 5.43 7.18
C LEU A 154 -22.96 6.09 8.26
N LEU A 155 -23.57 6.88 9.16
CA LEU A 155 -22.89 7.51 10.30
C LEU A 155 -22.31 6.48 11.28
N ALA A 156 -23.05 5.39 11.55
CA ALA A 156 -22.53 4.30 12.38
C ALA A 156 -21.32 3.61 11.73
N LYS A 157 -21.36 3.41 10.41
CA LYS A 157 -20.23 2.83 9.65
C LYS A 157 -19.02 3.79 9.62
N GLU A 158 -19.25 5.08 9.43
CA GLU A 158 -18.23 6.13 9.48
C GLU A 158 -17.56 6.20 10.86
N ASN A 159 -18.35 6.18 11.93
CA ASN A 159 -17.86 6.13 13.30
C ASN A 159 -16.99 4.89 13.57
N LEU A 160 -17.41 3.72 13.08
CA LEU A 160 -16.62 2.50 13.18
C LEU A 160 -15.28 2.63 12.42
N MET A 161 -15.29 3.24 11.24
CA MET A 161 -14.07 3.46 10.46
C MET A 161 -13.12 4.44 11.15
N ARG A 162 -13.62 5.55 11.72
CA ARG A 162 -12.83 6.50 12.51
C ARG A 162 -12.16 5.88 13.73
N LEU A 163 -12.77 4.86 14.33
CA LEU A 163 -12.15 4.10 15.41
C LEU A 163 -10.94 3.28 14.93
N MET A 164 -10.94 2.81 13.69
CA MET A 164 -9.89 1.93 13.15
C MET A 164 -8.78 2.69 12.43
N THR A 165 -9.13 3.78 11.75
CA THR A 165 -8.24 4.54 10.87
C THR A 165 -8.44 6.04 11.07
N ALA A 166 -7.34 6.79 11.05
CA ALA A 166 -7.38 8.25 11.01
C ALA A 166 -6.84 8.74 9.66
N HIS A 167 -7.47 9.75 9.07
CA HIS A 167 -7.02 10.39 7.83
C HIS A 167 -5.99 11.47 8.13
N VAL A 168 -4.91 11.53 7.36
CA VAL A 168 -3.85 12.53 7.53
C VAL A 168 -3.63 13.24 6.21
N ARG A 169 -3.67 14.57 6.27
CA ARG A 169 -3.35 15.44 5.15
C ARG A 169 -2.04 16.20 5.39
N VAL A 170 -1.14 16.16 4.42
CA VAL A 170 0.16 16.82 4.45
C VAL A 170 0.09 18.17 3.75
N GLN A 171 0.71 19.19 4.34
CA GLN A 171 0.88 20.52 3.77
C GLN A 171 2.38 20.83 3.59
N PRO A 172 2.76 21.51 2.48
CA PRO A 172 1.90 22.16 1.49
C PRO A 172 1.47 21.28 0.30
N SER A 173 1.98 20.06 0.17
CA SER A 173 1.74 19.18 -0.99
C SER A 173 0.27 18.84 -1.20
N GLY A 174 -0.49 18.72 -0.11
CA GLY A 174 -1.89 18.31 -0.14
C GLY A 174 -2.08 16.80 -0.17
N GLU A 175 -1.00 16.01 -0.12
CA GLU A 175 -1.02 14.55 -0.12
C GLU A 175 -1.77 13.98 1.10
N GLU A 176 -2.41 12.83 0.91
CA GLU A 176 -3.30 12.22 1.90
C GLU A 176 -2.97 10.75 2.11
N PHE A 177 -3.04 10.31 3.36
CA PHE A 177 -2.84 8.90 3.74
C PHE A 177 -3.62 8.52 4.99
N PHE A 178 -3.71 7.22 5.26
CA PHE A 178 -4.42 6.70 6.43
C PHE A 178 -3.44 6.12 7.46
N VAL A 179 -3.71 6.38 8.74
CA VAL A 179 -2.99 5.79 9.88
C VAL A 179 -3.86 4.71 10.49
N GLU A 180 -3.46 3.46 10.30
CA GLU A 180 -4.16 2.28 10.83
C GLU A 180 -3.62 1.86 12.21
N GLY A 181 -4.54 1.48 13.11
CA GLY A 181 -4.21 0.87 14.40
C GLY A 181 -3.20 1.68 15.23
N ASN A 182 -2.04 1.07 15.50
CA ASN A 182 -0.96 1.67 16.31
C ASN A 182 0.20 2.22 15.49
N ASN A 183 0.07 2.27 14.16
CA ASN A 183 1.19 2.74 13.34
C ASN A 183 1.51 4.20 13.65
N THR A 184 2.80 4.50 13.68
CA THR A 184 3.23 5.89 13.79
C THR A 184 2.86 6.64 12.50
N VAL A 185 2.71 7.96 12.59
CA VAL A 185 2.44 8.80 11.43
C VAL A 185 3.50 8.59 10.33
N LEU A 186 4.77 8.40 10.71
CA LEU A 186 5.84 8.11 9.76
C LEU A 186 5.70 6.73 9.10
N GLU A 187 5.42 5.68 9.87
CA GLU A 187 5.25 4.33 9.32
C GLU A 187 4.08 4.28 8.33
N ALA A 188 2.97 4.92 8.68
CA ALA A 188 1.80 5.02 7.83
C ALA A 188 2.09 5.80 6.53
N ALA A 189 2.81 6.92 6.62
CA ALA A 189 3.21 7.70 5.45
C ALA A 189 4.12 6.91 4.50
N LEU A 190 5.18 6.29 5.02
CA LEU A 190 6.12 5.50 4.23
C LEU A 190 5.46 4.27 3.59
N ARG A 191 4.51 3.64 4.29
CA ARG A 191 3.69 2.55 3.73
C ARG A 191 2.74 3.01 2.65
N SER A 192 2.25 4.24 2.76
CA SER A 192 1.41 4.90 1.75
C SER A 192 2.25 5.55 0.65
N GLY A 193 3.56 5.31 0.62
CA GLY A 193 4.44 5.72 -0.47
C GLY A 193 4.81 7.20 -0.43
N LEU A 194 4.39 7.91 0.62
CA LEU A 194 4.73 9.29 0.85
C LEU A 194 6.12 9.36 1.49
N PRO A 195 7.13 9.87 0.78
CA PRO A 195 8.50 9.88 1.26
C PRO A 195 8.71 11.03 2.24
N LEU A 196 8.01 11.05 3.37
CA LEU A 196 8.17 12.12 4.37
C LEU A 196 9.59 12.16 4.91
N LYS A 197 10.10 13.36 5.18
CA LYS A 197 11.46 13.56 5.68
C LYS A 197 11.65 12.89 7.04
N TYR A 198 12.63 11.98 7.12
CA TYR A 198 13.02 11.33 8.37
C TYR A 198 14.53 11.06 8.43
N GLY A 199 14.94 10.29 9.44
CA GLY A 199 16.35 10.03 9.77
C GLY A 199 16.52 8.62 10.33
N CYS A 200 16.35 8.47 11.64
CA CYS A 200 16.51 7.20 12.36
C CYS A 200 15.24 6.34 12.49
N SER A 201 14.06 6.95 12.36
CA SER A 201 12.75 6.33 12.65
C SER A 201 12.65 5.65 14.03
N ASN A 202 13.33 6.19 15.05
CA ASN A 202 13.31 5.65 16.42
C ASN A 202 13.33 6.74 17.52
N GLY A 203 13.09 8.00 17.14
CA GLY A 203 13.01 9.11 18.09
C GLY A 203 14.34 9.72 18.54
N HIS A 204 15.48 9.36 17.93
CA HIS A 204 16.78 9.90 18.33
C HIS A 204 17.20 11.20 17.60
N CYS A 205 17.02 11.26 16.27
CA CYS A 205 17.62 12.32 15.45
C CYS A 205 16.80 13.61 15.29
N GLY A 206 15.49 13.58 15.56
CA GLY A 206 14.59 14.72 15.33
C GLY A 206 14.27 15.07 13.86
N ALA A 207 14.83 14.38 12.87
CA ALA A 207 14.65 14.71 11.45
C ALA A 207 13.19 14.56 10.95
N CYS A 208 12.40 13.67 11.58
CA CYS A 208 10.98 13.47 11.31
C CYS A 208 10.06 14.45 12.05
N LYS A 209 10.58 15.63 12.42
CA LYS A 209 9.79 16.65 13.10
C LYS A 209 8.79 17.25 12.10
N ALA A 210 7.51 17.19 12.47
CA ALA A 210 6.41 17.79 11.73
C ALA A 210 5.61 18.71 12.66
N ARG A 211 4.86 19.64 12.07
CA ARG A 211 4.00 20.57 12.81
C ARG A 211 2.55 20.13 12.67
N LEU A 212 1.85 19.96 13.78
CA LEU A 212 0.42 19.67 13.80
C LEU A 212 -0.38 20.97 13.60
N THR A 213 -1.17 21.05 12.53
CA THR A 213 -2.01 22.22 12.24
C THR A 213 -3.47 21.98 12.63
N ALA A 214 -3.95 20.75 12.55
CA ALA A 214 -5.25 20.32 13.05
C ALA A 214 -5.24 18.85 13.48
N GLY A 215 -6.14 18.49 14.40
CA GLY A 215 -6.29 17.13 14.92
C GLY A 215 -5.53 16.87 16.22
N GLN A 216 -5.45 15.60 16.61
CA GLN A 216 -4.79 15.17 17.85
C GLN A 216 -3.89 13.95 17.63
N VAL A 217 -2.70 14.00 18.24
CA VAL A 217 -1.71 12.92 18.21
C VAL A 217 -1.40 12.44 19.60
N THR A 218 -1.04 11.16 19.72
CA THR A 218 -0.62 10.55 20.98
C THR A 218 0.69 9.80 20.82
N LYS A 219 1.48 9.76 21.89
CA LYS A 219 2.83 9.18 21.87
C LYS A 219 2.75 7.68 22.08
N VAL A 220 3.22 6.91 21.10
CA VAL A 220 3.20 5.44 21.12
C VAL A 220 4.59 4.84 21.27
N HIS A 221 5.64 5.60 20.99
CA HIS A 221 7.02 5.18 21.18
C HIS A 221 7.82 6.18 22.01
N PRO A 222 8.77 5.71 22.83
CA PRO A 222 9.73 6.59 23.48
C PRO A 222 10.60 7.29 22.41
N HIS A 223 11.11 8.46 22.76
CA HIS A 223 12.07 9.20 21.96
C HIS A 223 13.00 9.96 22.90
N ASP A 224 14.29 9.98 22.56
CA ASP A 224 15.32 10.68 23.35
C ASP A 224 15.53 12.11 22.86
N PHE A 225 15.11 12.40 21.62
CA PHE A 225 15.21 13.74 21.07
C PHE A 225 14.36 14.73 21.88
N VAL A 226 14.99 15.81 22.33
CA VAL A 226 14.34 16.84 23.15
C VAL A 226 13.75 17.91 22.24
N LEU A 227 12.42 17.93 22.14
CA LEU A 227 11.69 19.04 21.54
C LEU A 227 11.79 20.26 22.46
N SER A 228 12.24 21.40 21.92
CA SER A 228 12.32 22.66 22.65
C SER A 228 10.93 23.11 23.12
N GLU A 229 10.86 23.97 24.15
CA GLU A 229 9.58 24.50 24.62
C GLU A 229 8.82 25.24 23.50
N ARG A 230 9.56 25.94 22.65
CA ARG A 230 9.02 26.59 21.45
C ARG A 230 8.47 25.59 20.46
N ASP A 231 9.21 24.52 20.15
CA ASP A 231 8.73 23.46 19.25
C ASP A 231 7.40 22.88 19.76
N ARG A 232 7.30 22.59 21.06
CA ARG A 232 6.07 22.06 21.68
C ARG A 232 4.92 23.06 21.62
N ALA A 233 5.18 24.35 21.89
CA ALA A 233 4.17 25.41 21.81
C ALA A 233 3.66 25.61 20.38
N ASP A 234 4.53 25.47 19.38
CA ASP A 234 4.19 25.58 17.96
C ASP A 234 3.53 24.29 17.40
N GLY A 235 3.26 23.29 18.25
CA GLY A 235 2.58 22.05 17.87
C GLY A 235 3.47 21.03 17.15
N HIS A 236 4.80 21.11 17.32
CA HIS A 236 5.71 20.13 16.70
C HIS A 236 5.73 18.81 17.46
N PHE A 237 5.81 17.73 16.69
CA PHE A 237 5.93 16.37 17.20
C PHE A 237 6.85 15.53 16.30
N LEU A 238 7.23 14.34 16.75
CA LEU A 238 8.05 13.41 15.97
C LEU A 238 7.16 12.36 15.32
N MET A 239 7.06 12.37 13.99
CA MET A 239 6.17 11.44 13.27
C MET A 239 6.50 9.96 13.54
N CYS A 240 7.76 9.63 13.87
CA CYS A 240 8.19 8.26 14.19
C CYS A 240 7.87 7.79 15.62
N SER A 241 7.23 8.63 16.44
CA SER A 241 6.95 8.32 17.84
C SER A 241 5.51 8.56 18.25
N TYR A 242 4.72 9.15 17.37
CA TYR A 242 3.33 9.52 17.61
C TYR A 242 2.42 8.87 16.56
N THR A 243 1.20 8.53 16.98
CA THR A 243 0.11 8.06 16.11
C THR A 243 -1.04 9.07 16.12
N ALA A 244 -1.99 8.90 15.19
CA ALA A 244 -3.16 9.76 15.03
C ALA A 244 -4.33 9.29 15.90
N VAL A 245 -4.86 10.21 16.72
CA VAL A 245 -6.06 10.02 17.54
C VAL A 245 -7.31 10.48 16.78
N SER A 246 -7.18 11.53 15.97
CA SER A 246 -8.24 12.01 15.07
C SER A 246 -7.69 12.15 13.67
N ASP A 247 -8.53 12.59 12.73
CA ASP A 247 -8.03 13.11 11.45
C ASP A 247 -7.05 14.26 11.71
N LEU A 248 -5.94 14.29 10.97
CA LEU A 248 -4.83 15.22 11.15
C LEU A 248 -4.61 16.07 9.91
N VAL A 249 -4.19 17.32 10.14
CA VAL A 249 -3.50 18.12 9.13
C VAL A 249 -2.11 18.44 9.66
N ILE A 250 -1.08 18.10 8.90
CA ILE A 250 0.32 18.25 9.32
C ILE A 250 1.11 19.04 8.28
N GLU A 251 2.08 19.83 8.73
CA GLU A 251 3.13 20.38 7.88
C GLU A 251 4.40 19.55 8.05
N ALA A 252 4.83 18.93 6.97
CA ALA A 252 6.02 18.09 6.93
C ALA A 252 6.77 18.32 5.61
N GLY A 253 8.09 18.19 5.65
CA GLY A 253 8.89 18.16 4.43
C GLY A 253 8.82 16.77 3.80
N GLU A 254 8.72 16.72 2.47
CA GLU A 254 8.87 15.49 1.69
C GLU A 254 10.30 15.34 1.18
N GLN A 255 10.71 14.10 0.96
CA GLN A 255 11.97 13.73 0.34
C GLN A 255 11.71 13.54 -1.15
N THR A 256 12.42 14.32 -1.96
CA THR A 256 12.53 14.08 -3.39
C THR A 256 13.75 13.20 -3.66
N VAL A 257 13.87 12.66 -4.88
CA VAL A 257 15.07 11.92 -5.32
C VAL A 257 16.35 12.73 -5.06
N ASP A 258 16.33 14.04 -5.32
CA ASP A 258 17.47 14.94 -5.09
C ASP A 258 17.62 15.38 -3.62
N GLY A 259 16.68 15.01 -2.73
CA GLY A 259 16.64 15.38 -1.32
C GLY A 259 17.10 14.29 -0.35
N LEU A 260 17.38 13.08 -0.84
CA LEU A 260 17.86 11.95 -0.04
C LEU A 260 19.36 12.12 0.28
N PRO A 261 19.77 12.06 1.57
CA PRO A 261 21.17 12.11 1.91
C PRO A 261 21.86 10.78 1.57
N GLU A 262 23.11 10.86 1.11
CA GLU A 262 24.01 9.71 1.11
C GLU A 262 24.28 9.29 2.56
N GLN A 263 24.18 7.99 2.81
CA GLN A 263 24.26 7.35 4.12
C GLN A 263 25.31 6.24 4.07
N GLU A 264 26.14 6.18 5.10
CA GLU A 264 27.08 5.08 5.35
C GLU A 264 26.54 4.20 6.47
N ILE A 265 26.22 2.93 6.18
CA ILE A 265 25.55 2.03 7.13
C ILE A 265 26.26 0.68 7.19
N ASP A 266 26.61 0.26 8.40
CA ASP A 266 27.10 -1.10 8.66
C ASP A 266 25.92 -2.06 8.87
N ALA A 267 25.63 -2.87 7.86
CA ALA A 267 24.51 -3.80 7.89
C ALA A 267 24.99 -5.25 8.06
N ARG A 268 24.31 -6.00 8.93
CA ARG A 268 24.69 -7.36 9.28
C ARG A 268 23.98 -8.38 8.39
N VAL A 269 24.71 -9.36 7.88
CA VAL A 269 24.15 -10.47 7.10
C VAL A 269 23.27 -11.36 7.98
N GLN A 270 21.98 -11.42 7.68
CA GLN A 270 21.07 -12.38 8.32
C GLN A 270 21.05 -13.73 7.63
N LYS A 271 21.11 -13.71 6.30
CA LYS A 271 20.96 -14.90 5.46
C LYS A 271 21.66 -14.67 4.13
N VAL A 272 22.27 -15.73 3.62
CA VAL A 272 22.84 -15.82 2.27
C VAL A 272 22.22 -17.05 1.63
N GLU A 273 21.60 -16.89 0.47
CA GLU A 273 20.99 -17.98 -0.30
C GLU A 273 21.62 -18.04 -1.68
N LEU A 274 22.08 -19.23 -2.06
CA LEU A 274 22.58 -19.49 -3.39
C LEU A 274 21.49 -20.20 -4.18
N ILE A 275 21.02 -19.58 -5.25
CA ILE A 275 20.01 -20.11 -6.16
C ILE A 275 20.60 -20.03 -7.55
N ASP A 276 20.90 -21.18 -8.15
CA ASP A 276 21.60 -21.28 -9.43
C ASP A 276 22.87 -20.41 -9.43
N ASP A 277 22.98 -19.48 -10.38
CA ASP A 277 24.09 -18.51 -10.49
C ASP A 277 23.82 -17.17 -9.80
N MET A 278 22.90 -17.14 -8.82
CA MET A 278 22.55 -15.95 -8.05
C MET A 278 22.83 -16.14 -6.55
N CYS A 279 23.34 -15.09 -5.92
CA CYS A 279 23.48 -14.98 -4.47
C CYS A 279 22.51 -13.93 -3.93
N LEU A 280 21.52 -14.38 -3.17
CA LEU A 280 20.55 -13.52 -2.48
C LEU A 280 21.06 -13.24 -1.07
N ILE A 281 21.30 -11.97 -0.77
CA ILE A 281 21.83 -11.53 0.52
C ILE A 281 20.74 -10.75 1.25
N HIS A 282 20.40 -11.21 2.45
CA HIS A 282 19.50 -10.50 3.35
C HIS A 282 20.31 -9.82 4.45
N LEU A 283 20.26 -8.49 4.49
CA LEU A 283 20.94 -7.66 5.47
C LEU A 283 19.96 -7.09 6.49
N LEU A 284 20.46 -6.87 7.70
CA LEU A 284 19.75 -6.15 8.75
C LEU A 284 20.54 -4.93 9.17
N THR A 285 19.95 -3.74 8.99
CA THR A 285 20.55 -2.51 9.48
C THR A 285 20.40 -2.37 11.01
N PRO A 286 21.30 -1.61 11.66
CA PRO A 286 21.16 -1.24 13.06
C PRO A 286 19.82 -0.55 13.34
N ARG A 287 19.37 -0.57 14.60
CA ARG A 287 18.14 0.17 14.96
C ARG A 287 18.34 1.68 14.93
N SER A 288 19.57 2.15 15.12
CA SER A 288 19.97 3.56 15.13
C SER A 288 20.01 4.18 13.74
N GLN A 289 20.23 3.36 12.71
CA GLN A 289 20.46 3.83 11.35
C GLN A 289 19.79 2.89 10.35
N ARG A 290 18.86 3.45 9.58
CA ARG A 290 18.08 2.75 8.57
C ARG A 290 18.47 3.29 7.21
N LEU A 291 18.35 2.46 6.16
CA LEU A 291 18.59 2.95 4.82
C LEU A 291 17.32 3.66 4.34
N GLN A 292 17.41 4.96 4.14
CA GLN A 292 16.36 5.72 3.46
C GLN A 292 16.63 5.65 1.96
N PHE A 293 15.71 5.08 1.18
CA PHE A 293 15.84 4.91 -0.27
C PHE A 293 14.45 4.86 -0.92
N LEU A 294 14.41 5.06 -2.24
CA LEU A 294 13.22 4.84 -3.07
C LEU A 294 13.35 3.51 -3.81
N SER A 295 12.24 2.84 -4.11
CA SER A 295 12.28 1.57 -4.83
C SER A 295 12.97 1.72 -6.18
N GLY A 296 13.75 0.72 -6.55
CA GLY A 296 14.58 0.73 -7.76
C GLY A 296 15.95 1.40 -7.59
N GLN A 297 16.19 2.16 -6.51
CA GLN A 297 17.52 2.71 -6.22
C GLN A 297 18.56 1.62 -5.87
N ARG A 298 19.82 2.03 -5.93
CA ARG A 298 20.99 1.19 -5.72
C ARG A 298 21.85 1.73 -4.58
N VAL A 299 22.72 0.86 -4.06
CA VAL A 299 23.72 1.20 -3.05
C VAL A 299 25.06 0.57 -3.42
N GLU A 300 26.15 1.19 -3.03
CA GLU A 300 27.47 0.58 -3.06
C GLU A 300 27.60 -0.36 -1.84
N LEU A 301 27.84 -1.65 -2.11
CA LEU A 301 28.14 -2.67 -1.12
C LEU A 301 29.65 -2.79 -0.95
N GLY A 302 30.12 -2.73 0.29
CA GLY A 302 31.51 -2.90 0.69
C GLY A 302 31.72 -4.16 1.52
N PHE A 303 32.68 -5.00 1.12
CA PHE A 303 33.07 -6.22 1.85
C PHE A 303 34.54 -6.53 1.62
N ALA A 304 35.28 -6.86 2.69
CA ALA A 304 36.73 -7.17 2.64
C ALA A 304 37.60 -6.13 1.87
N GLY A 305 37.23 -4.85 1.93
CA GLY A 305 37.91 -3.76 1.24
C GLY A 305 37.57 -3.61 -0.26
N LEU A 306 36.70 -4.47 -0.79
CA LEU A 306 36.17 -4.41 -2.15
C LEU A 306 34.80 -3.74 -2.15
N ARG A 307 34.43 -3.11 -3.26
CA ARG A 307 33.17 -2.37 -3.42
C ARG A 307 32.53 -2.64 -4.77
N ALA A 308 31.20 -2.69 -4.80
CA ALA A 308 30.42 -2.78 -6.04
C ALA A 308 28.98 -2.27 -5.82
N GLU A 309 28.39 -1.65 -6.85
CA GLU A 309 27.02 -1.14 -6.79
C GLU A 309 26.01 -2.22 -7.15
N TYR A 310 24.95 -2.34 -6.35
CA TYR A 310 23.82 -3.23 -6.62
C TYR A 310 22.48 -2.54 -6.30
N PRO A 311 21.44 -2.81 -7.09
CA PRO A 311 20.08 -2.38 -6.76
C PRO A 311 19.58 -3.00 -5.45
N VAL A 312 18.82 -2.24 -4.67
CA VAL A 312 18.13 -2.76 -3.50
C VAL A 312 16.89 -3.52 -4.00
N ALA A 313 16.81 -4.81 -3.70
CA ALA A 313 15.74 -5.71 -4.18
C ALA A 313 14.55 -5.83 -3.22
N SER A 314 14.63 -5.23 -2.03
CA SER A 314 13.52 -5.15 -1.08
C SER A 314 12.74 -3.85 -1.21
N CYS A 315 11.52 -3.83 -0.68
CA CYS A 315 10.68 -2.64 -0.63
C CYS A 315 11.24 -1.59 0.36
N PRO A 316 11.17 -0.28 0.05
CA PRO A 316 11.50 0.79 1.01
C PRO A 316 10.72 0.75 2.33
N CYS A 317 9.52 0.17 2.33
CA CYS A 317 8.74 -0.05 3.55
C CYS A 317 9.44 -1.00 4.54
N GLU A 318 10.45 -1.77 4.07
CA GLU A 318 11.31 -2.65 4.88
C GLU A 318 12.71 -2.03 5.09
N ASP A 319 12.78 -0.76 5.46
CA ASP A 319 14.00 0.07 5.62
C ASP A 319 15.14 -0.49 6.51
N ARG A 320 14.89 -1.58 7.26
CA ARG A 320 15.89 -2.31 8.04
C ARG A 320 16.25 -3.66 7.46
N ARG A 321 15.39 -4.28 6.66
CA ARG A 321 15.59 -5.61 6.07
C ARG A 321 15.84 -5.41 4.59
N LEU A 322 17.11 -5.34 4.25
CA LEU A 322 17.53 -5.10 2.88
C LEU A 322 17.82 -6.41 2.19
N GLU A 323 17.46 -6.50 0.92
CA GLU A 323 17.71 -7.66 0.08
C GLU A 323 18.49 -7.24 -1.16
N PHE A 324 19.49 -8.03 -1.53
CA PHE A 324 20.34 -7.82 -2.71
C PHE A 324 20.45 -9.11 -3.50
N HIS A 325 20.41 -9.03 -4.83
CA HIS A 325 20.62 -10.18 -5.70
C HIS A 325 21.92 -9.96 -6.48
N ILE A 326 22.91 -10.81 -6.26
CA ILE A 326 24.24 -10.69 -6.84
C ILE A 326 24.46 -11.83 -7.84
N PRO A 327 24.49 -11.54 -9.16
CA PRO A 327 24.80 -12.56 -10.16
C PRO A 327 26.24 -13.03 -10.06
N ARG A 328 26.48 -14.29 -10.45
CA ARG A 328 27.80 -14.89 -10.54
C ARG A 328 28.61 -14.24 -11.67
N ALA A 329 29.49 -13.32 -11.29
CA ALA A 329 30.44 -12.69 -12.20
C ALA A 329 31.90 -12.93 -11.77
N ASN A 330 32.83 -12.79 -12.72
CA ASN A 330 34.28 -12.92 -12.46
C ASN A 330 34.91 -11.58 -12.02
N THR A 331 34.24 -10.86 -11.12
CA THR A 331 34.77 -9.65 -10.51
C THR A 331 35.39 -9.97 -9.14
N PRO A 332 36.39 -9.22 -8.66
CA PRO A 332 36.98 -9.45 -7.35
C PRO A 332 35.94 -9.46 -6.22
N PHE A 333 35.01 -8.51 -6.22
CA PHE A 333 33.96 -8.38 -5.21
C PHE A 333 33.04 -9.62 -5.20
N VAL A 334 32.53 -10.03 -6.37
CA VAL A 334 31.61 -11.16 -6.46
C VAL A 334 32.30 -12.48 -6.12
N ARG A 335 33.57 -12.66 -6.49
CA ARG A 335 34.33 -13.83 -6.04
C ARG A 335 34.38 -13.92 -4.52
N GLU A 336 34.72 -12.81 -3.87
CA GLU A 336 34.82 -12.74 -2.41
C GLU A 336 33.48 -12.99 -1.71
N ILE A 337 32.39 -12.42 -2.24
CA ILE A 337 31.04 -12.65 -1.71
C ILE A 337 30.67 -14.14 -1.75
N PHE A 338 30.90 -14.83 -2.86
CA PHE A 338 30.54 -16.24 -2.97
C PHE A 338 31.50 -17.20 -2.23
N THR A 339 32.74 -16.80 -1.95
CA THR A 339 33.71 -17.67 -1.26
C THR A 339 33.66 -17.52 0.26
N SER A 340 33.51 -16.28 0.73
CA SER A 340 33.84 -15.92 2.10
C SER A 340 32.65 -15.41 2.90
N LEU A 341 31.64 -14.82 2.25
CA LEU A 341 30.52 -14.19 2.95
C LEU A 341 29.65 -15.20 3.68
N LYS A 342 29.40 -14.94 4.96
CA LYS A 342 28.61 -15.80 5.85
C LYS A 342 27.64 -14.98 6.68
N LYS A 343 26.70 -15.69 7.30
CA LYS A 343 25.80 -15.11 8.30
C LYS A 343 26.61 -14.45 9.43
N GLU A 344 26.09 -13.33 9.93
CA GLU A 344 26.68 -12.43 10.93
C GLU A 344 27.86 -11.57 10.44
N ASP A 345 28.34 -11.74 9.20
CA ASP A 345 29.29 -10.79 8.62
C ASP A 345 28.67 -9.41 8.47
N VAL A 346 29.52 -8.39 8.32
CA VAL A 346 29.11 -6.99 8.14
C VAL A 346 29.43 -6.55 6.72
N LEU A 347 28.44 -6.00 6.04
CA LEU A 347 28.62 -5.25 4.79
C LEU A 347 28.49 -3.76 5.09
N HIS A 348 29.38 -2.98 4.51
CA HIS A 348 29.31 -1.52 4.53
C HIS A 348 28.46 -1.05 3.36
N LEU A 349 27.38 -0.31 3.62
CA LEU A 349 26.50 0.26 2.60
C LEU A 349 26.83 1.74 2.43
N HIS A 350 26.95 2.20 1.18
CA HIS A 350 27.04 3.62 0.85
C HIS A 350 25.97 3.98 -0.20
N GLY A 351 25.05 4.88 0.12
CA GLY A 351 23.96 5.30 -0.78
C GLY A 351 22.76 5.90 -0.04
N PRO A 352 21.58 6.00 -0.67
CA PRO A 352 21.23 5.46 -1.98
C PRO A 352 21.71 6.33 -3.15
N SER A 353 21.76 5.75 -4.34
CA SER A 353 21.93 6.45 -5.61
C SER A 353 20.98 5.89 -6.68
N GLY A 354 20.90 6.57 -7.82
CA GLY A 354 20.06 6.15 -8.94
C GLY A 354 18.75 6.93 -9.04
N ARG A 355 18.25 7.04 -10.29
CA ARG A 355 17.03 7.77 -10.66
C ARG A 355 15.92 6.85 -11.19
N PHE A 356 16.18 5.54 -11.25
CA PHE A 356 15.18 4.55 -11.56
C PHE A 356 14.28 4.35 -10.33
N VAL A 357 13.23 5.16 -10.24
CA VAL A 357 12.28 5.16 -9.13
C VAL A 357 10.86 5.12 -9.64
N LEU A 358 9.97 4.46 -8.89
CA LEU A 358 8.55 4.42 -9.18
C LEU A 358 7.94 5.83 -9.04
N ASP A 359 7.15 6.25 -10.02
CA ASP A 359 6.27 7.41 -9.89
C ASP A 359 5.07 7.07 -9.01
N MET A 360 5.15 7.47 -7.74
CA MET A 360 4.10 7.24 -6.73
C MET A 360 2.83 8.07 -6.96
N THR A 361 2.79 8.95 -7.96
CA THR A 361 1.61 9.77 -8.26
C THR A 361 0.74 9.16 -9.36
N SER A 362 1.29 8.22 -10.14
CA SER A 362 0.59 7.60 -11.25
C SER A 362 -0.27 6.42 -10.78
N THR A 363 -1.50 6.35 -11.30
CA THR A 363 -2.44 5.22 -11.08
C THR A 363 -2.63 4.38 -12.34
N ARG A 364 -1.83 4.65 -13.39
CA ARG A 364 -1.92 4.00 -14.69
C ARG A 364 -1.53 2.52 -14.63
N PRO A 365 -1.89 1.73 -15.66
CA PRO A 365 -1.30 0.42 -15.85
C PRO A 365 0.22 0.49 -15.98
N VAL A 366 0.93 -0.47 -15.38
CA VAL A 366 2.39 -0.50 -15.34
C VAL A 366 2.93 -1.76 -16.01
N LEU A 367 3.86 -1.58 -16.96
CA LEU A 367 4.60 -2.67 -17.60
C LEU A 367 6.02 -2.70 -17.02
N LEU A 368 6.34 -3.80 -16.35
CA LEU A 368 7.61 -4.04 -15.68
C LEU A 368 8.38 -5.08 -16.48
N VAL A 369 9.52 -4.70 -17.04
CA VAL A 369 10.34 -5.58 -17.88
C VAL A 369 11.70 -5.79 -17.25
N ALA A 370 12.01 -7.03 -16.90
CA ALA A 370 13.31 -7.41 -16.35
C ALA A 370 14.08 -8.29 -17.33
N TRP A 371 15.41 -8.14 -17.38
CA TRP A 371 16.33 -9.12 -17.96
C TRP A 371 17.25 -9.68 -16.87
N GLY A 372 17.24 -11.00 -16.67
CA GLY A 372 18.16 -11.68 -15.75
C GLY A 372 18.17 -11.06 -14.35
N ALA A 373 19.35 -10.60 -13.90
CA ALA A 373 19.55 -9.93 -12.61
C ALA A 373 18.82 -8.57 -12.47
N GLY A 374 18.40 -7.96 -13.59
CA GLY A 374 17.54 -6.76 -13.61
C GLY A 374 16.18 -6.96 -12.91
N PHE A 375 15.82 -8.19 -12.56
CA PHE A 375 14.68 -8.46 -11.69
C PHE A 375 14.82 -7.87 -10.28
N ALA A 376 16.04 -7.65 -9.76
CA ALA A 376 16.25 -7.06 -8.43
C ALA A 376 15.55 -5.70 -8.23
N PRO A 377 15.85 -4.65 -9.03
CA PRO A 377 15.15 -3.36 -8.90
C PRO A 377 13.66 -3.47 -9.24
N ILE A 378 13.28 -4.30 -10.22
CA ILE A 378 11.86 -4.53 -10.57
C ILE A 378 11.10 -5.13 -9.39
N LYS A 379 11.67 -6.10 -8.67
CA LYS A 379 11.07 -6.67 -7.46
C LYS A 379 10.84 -5.62 -6.38
N SER A 380 11.77 -4.68 -6.20
CA SER A 380 11.59 -3.56 -5.27
C SER A 380 10.38 -2.69 -5.66
N LEU A 381 10.25 -2.34 -6.95
CA LEU A 381 9.09 -1.59 -7.48
C LEU A 381 7.79 -2.37 -7.26
N ILE A 382 7.75 -3.65 -7.63
CA ILE A 382 6.56 -4.51 -7.49
C ILE A 382 6.08 -4.57 -6.05
N GLN A 383 6.99 -4.84 -5.12
CA GLN A 383 6.63 -4.94 -3.70
C GLN A 383 6.12 -3.60 -3.17
N GLN A 384 6.64 -2.48 -3.66
CA GLN A 384 6.11 -1.17 -3.33
C GLN A 384 4.72 -0.94 -3.93
N ILE A 385 4.51 -1.21 -5.22
CA ILE A 385 3.20 -1.14 -5.89
C ILE A 385 2.15 -1.96 -5.11
N PHE A 386 2.50 -3.16 -4.64
CA PHE A 386 1.60 -4.00 -3.85
C PHE A 386 1.25 -3.39 -2.50
N ASN A 387 2.23 -2.81 -1.80
CA ASN A 387 1.97 -2.16 -0.51
C ASN A 387 1.09 -0.91 -0.66
N LEU A 388 1.20 -0.21 -1.79
CA LEU A 388 0.42 0.99 -2.09
C LEU A 388 -0.94 0.71 -2.69
N GLU A 389 -1.21 -0.55 -3.10
CA GLU A 389 -2.35 -0.92 -3.94
C GLU A 389 -2.45 -0.03 -5.20
N GLN A 390 -1.30 0.41 -5.71
CA GLN A 390 -1.17 1.51 -6.67
C GLN A 390 -0.81 1.00 -8.06
N ALA A 391 -1.82 0.49 -8.78
CA ALA A 391 -1.85 0.36 -10.23
C ALA A 391 -3.15 -0.33 -10.63
N ALA A 392 -3.83 0.18 -11.66
CA ALA A 392 -5.01 -0.49 -12.20
C ALA A 392 -4.70 -1.90 -12.74
N SER A 393 -3.50 -2.10 -13.30
CA SER A 393 -3.01 -3.38 -13.80
C SER A 393 -1.49 -3.40 -13.83
N ILE A 394 -0.89 -4.56 -13.54
CA ILE A 394 0.56 -4.75 -13.50
C ILE A 394 0.91 -5.90 -14.43
N HIS A 395 1.76 -5.64 -15.42
CA HIS A 395 2.30 -6.66 -16.31
C HIS A 395 3.79 -6.84 -16.01
N LEU A 396 4.18 -7.98 -15.46
CA LEU A 396 5.57 -8.37 -15.30
C LEU A 396 5.99 -9.26 -16.45
N VAL A 397 6.96 -8.81 -17.23
CA VAL A 397 7.64 -9.59 -18.25
C VAL A 397 9.09 -9.80 -17.82
N TRP A 398 9.49 -11.04 -17.60
CA TRP A 398 10.85 -11.35 -17.17
C TRP A 398 11.55 -12.17 -18.24
N ALA A 399 12.48 -11.55 -18.94
CA ALA A 399 13.38 -12.20 -19.88
C ALA A 399 14.58 -12.82 -19.15
N ALA A 400 14.94 -14.04 -19.54
CA ALA A 400 16.16 -14.69 -19.10
C ALA A 400 16.76 -15.55 -20.23
N LEU A 401 18.06 -15.80 -20.12
CA LEU A 401 18.76 -16.82 -20.90
C LEU A 401 18.35 -18.23 -20.42
N ALA A 402 19.00 -19.27 -20.96
CA ALA A 402 18.71 -20.66 -20.60
C ALA A 402 18.85 -20.96 -19.09
N ASP A 403 19.65 -20.15 -18.39
CA ASP A 403 20.01 -20.25 -16.98
C ASP A 403 18.83 -19.90 -16.04
N GLY A 404 17.72 -19.42 -16.60
CA GLY A 404 16.40 -19.43 -15.97
C GLY A 404 16.05 -18.19 -15.13
N HIS A 405 14.89 -18.28 -14.49
CA HIS A 405 14.29 -17.24 -13.65
C HIS A 405 14.43 -17.66 -12.18
N TYR A 406 15.51 -17.23 -11.51
CA TYR A 406 15.90 -17.70 -10.16
C TYR A 406 14.84 -17.50 -9.06
N LEU A 407 13.79 -16.71 -9.31
CA LEU A 407 12.63 -16.51 -8.43
C LEU A 407 11.30 -16.69 -9.20
N ASP A 408 11.24 -17.61 -10.17
CA ASP A 408 10.04 -17.90 -10.97
C ASP A 408 8.83 -18.24 -10.09
N ASN A 409 9.06 -19.11 -9.09
CA ASN A 409 8.03 -19.54 -8.14
C ASN A 409 7.42 -18.36 -7.35
N LEU A 410 8.24 -17.36 -7.00
CA LEU A 410 7.77 -16.16 -6.32
C LEU A 410 6.84 -15.37 -7.26
N CYS A 411 7.26 -15.14 -8.50
CA CYS A 411 6.47 -14.40 -9.49
C CYS A 411 5.14 -15.10 -9.82
N ARG A 412 5.17 -16.43 -9.97
CA ARG A 412 3.95 -17.24 -10.12
C ARG A 412 3.03 -17.11 -8.91
N SER A 413 3.59 -17.18 -7.70
CA SER A 413 2.79 -17.03 -6.48
C SER A 413 2.11 -15.66 -6.38
N TRP A 414 2.75 -14.60 -6.89
CA TRP A 414 2.13 -13.28 -6.96
C TRP A 414 1.01 -13.24 -7.99
N ALA A 415 1.22 -13.78 -9.18
CA ALA A 415 0.19 -13.82 -10.23
C ALA A 415 -1.03 -14.67 -9.80
N ASP A 416 -0.81 -15.73 -9.02
CA ASP A 416 -1.88 -16.54 -8.43
C ASP A 416 -2.59 -15.85 -7.26
N ALA A 417 -1.98 -14.83 -6.64
CA ALA A 417 -2.51 -14.12 -5.49
C ALA A 417 -3.22 -12.82 -5.86
N LEU A 418 -2.82 -12.19 -6.97
CA LEU A 418 -3.21 -10.84 -7.35
C LEU A 418 -3.88 -10.85 -8.72
N ASP A 419 -5.19 -10.60 -8.73
CA ASP A 419 -5.99 -10.61 -9.96
C ASP A 419 -5.55 -9.52 -10.96
N ASN A 420 -4.89 -8.45 -10.50
CA ASN A 420 -4.40 -7.36 -11.33
C ASN A 420 -2.94 -7.55 -11.81
N LEU A 421 -2.27 -8.66 -11.48
CA LEU A 421 -0.91 -8.97 -11.91
C LEU A 421 -0.88 -10.06 -12.98
N ARG A 422 -0.31 -9.76 -14.14
CA ARG A 422 0.03 -10.73 -15.17
C ARG A 422 1.54 -10.97 -15.20
N TYR A 423 1.95 -12.23 -15.04
CA TYR A 423 3.35 -12.63 -15.15
C TYR A 423 3.61 -13.41 -16.45
N SER A 424 4.61 -12.98 -17.23
CA SER A 424 5.02 -13.62 -18.48
C SER A 424 6.53 -13.88 -18.47
N PRO A 425 6.99 -15.08 -18.09
CA PRO A 425 8.39 -15.46 -18.22
C PRO A 425 8.73 -15.68 -19.70
N ILE A 426 9.82 -15.06 -20.16
CA ILE A 426 10.37 -15.22 -21.50
C ILE A 426 11.73 -15.89 -21.38
N GLN A 427 11.90 -17.00 -22.09
CA GLN A 427 13.21 -17.58 -22.35
C GLN A 427 13.61 -17.24 -23.77
N SER A 428 14.78 -16.63 -23.93
CA SER A 428 15.28 -16.24 -25.25
C SER A 428 16.81 -16.33 -25.30
N PRO A 429 17.41 -16.59 -26.47
CA PRO A 429 18.86 -16.70 -26.60
C PRO A 429 19.57 -15.34 -26.58
N ASP A 430 18.88 -14.24 -26.88
CA ASP A 430 19.46 -12.91 -27.03
C ASP A 430 18.46 -11.77 -26.75
N ALA A 431 18.99 -10.57 -26.54
CA ALA A 431 18.20 -9.37 -26.27
C ALA A 431 17.18 -9.04 -27.38
N PRO A 432 17.53 -9.07 -28.69
CA PRO A 432 16.57 -8.82 -29.76
C PRO A 432 15.37 -9.76 -29.76
N SER A 433 15.59 -11.06 -29.53
CA SER A 433 14.53 -12.07 -29.48
C SER A 433 13.59 -11.85 -28.29
N SER A 434 14.13 -11.43 -27.14
CA SER A 434 13.30 -11.02 -26.00
C SER A 434 12.47 -9.80 -26.31
N VAL A 435 13.05 -8.74 -26.88
CA VAL A 435 12.31 -7.51 -27.20
C VAL A 435 11.17 -7.80 -28.19
N ALA A 436 11.41 -8.65 -29.19
CA ALA A 436 10.35 -9.09 -30.11
C ALA A 436 9.20 -9.80 -29.38
N GLN A 437 9.49 -10.66 -28.41
CA GLN A 437 8.46 -11.33 -27.60
C GLN A 437 7.73 -10.35 -26.68
N VAL A 438 8.42 -9.37 -26.09
CA VAL A 438 7.79 -8.31 -25.29
C VAL A 438 6.84 -7.50 -26.16
N ALA A 439 7.23 -7.15 -27.40
CA ALA A 439 6.38 -6.41 -28.34
C ALA A 439 5.06 -7.12 -28.64
N LEU A 440 5.07 -8.46 -28.77
CA LEU A 440 3.84 -9.25 -28.96
C LEU A 440 2.89 -9.22 -27.76
N LEU A 441 3.40 -8.91 -26.57
CA LEU A 441 2.61 -8.82 -25.34
C LEU A 441 2.11 -7.40 -25.05
N ALA A 442 2.66 -6.38 -25.74
CA ALA A 442 2.53 -4.97 -25.40
C ALA A 442 2.29 -4.09 -26.65
N GLU A 443 1.14 -4.27 -27.30
CA GLU A 443 0.83 -3.64 -28.61
C GLU A 443 0.39 -2.16 -28.52
N ASP A 444 -0.23 -1.71 -27.41
CA ASP A 444 -0.60 -0.30 -27.19
C ASP A 444 -0.16 0.18 -25.79
N LEU A 445 0.82 1.08 -25.77
CA LEU A 445 1.45 1.59 -24.55
C LEU A 445 1.14 3.07 -24.28
N LYS A 446 0.15 3.67 -24.95
CA LYS A 446 -0.17 5.11 -24.81
C LYS A 446 -0.51 5.54 -23.40
N ASP A 447 -1.18 4.67 -22.64
CA ASP A 447 -1.65 4.94 -21.27
C ASP A 447 -0.87 4.17 -20.21
N TRP A 448 0.29 3.61 -20.57
CA TRP A 448 1.12 2.82 -19.67
C TRP A 448 2.32 3.62 -19.15
N ASP A 449 2.78 3.24 -17.96
CA ASP A 449 4.12 3.55 -17.47
C ASP A 449 5.01 2.30 -17.62
N VAL A 450 6.21 2.47 -18.18
CA VAL A 450 7.11 1.35 -18.47
C VAL A 450 8.38 1.48 -17.66
N TYR A 451 8.69 0.43 -16.89
CA TYR A 451 9.92 0.32 -16.11
C TYR A 451 10.72 -0.88 -16.60
N ALA A 452 11.92 -0.62 -17.10
CA ALA A 452 12.78 -1.64 -17.66
C ALA A 452 14.13 -1.73 -16.93
N ALA A 453 14.60 -2.94 -16.63
CA ALA A 453 15.92 -3.14 -16.02
C ALA A 453 16.66 -4.30 -16.69
N GLY A 454 17.89 -4.06 -17.14
CA GLY A 454 18.70 -5.05 -17.83
C GLY A 454 19.97 -4.48 -18.50
N PRO A 455 20.62 -5.27 -19.37
CA PRO A 455 21.76 -4.84 -20.18
C PRO A 455 21.42 -3.63 -21.06
N ALA A 456 22.43 -2.81 -21.36
CA ALA A 456 22.24 -1.53 -22.05
C ALA A 456 21.64 -1.68 -23.46
N ASP A 457 22.04 -2.71 -24.20
CA ASP A 457 21.53 -3.05 -25.54
C ASP A 457 20.07 -3.51 -25.49
N PHE A 458 19.71 -4.35 -24.52
CA PHE A 458 18.34 -4.76 -24.27
C PHE A 458 17.43 -3.57 -23.94
N VAL A 459 17.85 -2.73 -22.99
CA VAL A 459 17.09 -1.55 -22.56
C VAL A 459 16.91 -0.56 -23.72
N ALA A 460 17.96 -0.32 -24.52
CA ALA A 460 17.88 0.57 -25.67
C ALA A 460 16.90 0.04 -26.74
N ALA A 461 16.97 -1.24 -27.09
CA ALA A 461 16.06 -1.86 -28.05
C ALA A 461 14.60 -1.86 -27.55
N LEU A 462 14.39 -2.12 -26.26
CA LEU A 462 13.08 -2.10 -25.65
C LEU A 462 12.46 -0.70 -25.63
N ARG A 463 13.29 0.34 -25.43
CA ARG A 463 12.85 1.74 -25.50
C ARG A 463 12.31 2.09 -26.88
N GLU A 464 13.05 1.77 -27.93
CA GLU A 464 12.63 2.05 -29.32
C GLU A 464 11.32 1.32 -29.65
N MET A 465 11.19 0.07 -29.21
CA MET A 465 9.96 -0.71 -29.35
C MET A 465 8.79 -0.03 -28.62
N ALA A 466 8.97 0.36 -27.36
CA ALA A 466 7.91 0.95 -26.55
C ALA A 466 7.44 2.30 -27.10
N LEU A 467 8.37 3.16 -27.55
CA LEU A 467 8.04 4.41 -28.23
C LEU A 467 7.29 4.17 -29.55
N GLY A 468 7.69 3.14 -30.31
CA GLY A 468 6.99 2.70 -31.51
C GLY A 468 5.55 2.21 -31.24
N ALA A 469 5.31 1.61 -30.06
CA ALA A 469 3.99 1.20 -29.58
C ALA A 469 3.16 2.35 -28.96
N GLY A 470 3.63 3.59 -29.05
CA GLY A 470 2.90 4.79 -28.63
C GLY A 470 3.17 5.27 -27.20
N LEU A 471 4.17 4.71 -26.50
CA LEU A 471 4.58 5.20 -25.19
C LEU A 471 5.10 6.64 -25.28
N LEU A 472 4.70 7.49 -24.33
CA LEU A 472 5.27 8.84 -24.19
C LEU A 472 6.70 8.76 -23.61
N PRO A 473 7.67 9.54 -24.13
CA PRO A 473 9.05 9.49 -23.64
C PRO A 473 9.23 9.74 -22.14
N GLU A 474 8.33 10.52 -21.53
CA GLU A 474 8.33 10.85 -20.09
C GLU A 474 7.92 9.67 -19.20
N ARG A 475 7.24 8.65 -19.76
CA ARG A 475 6.75 7.45 -19.07
C ARG A 475 7.65 6.24 -19.25
N TRP A 476 8.83 6.47 -19.82
CA TRP A 476 9.88 5.47 -19.96
C TRP A 476 10.88 5.63 -18.83
N HIS A 477 10.98 4.62 -17.98
CA HIS A 477 11.93 4.56 -16.89
C HIS A 477 12.83 3.35 -17.09
N ALA A 478 14.14 3.51 -16.97
CA ALA A 478 15.05 2.39 -17.13
C ALA A 478 16.27 2.44 -16.23
N GLU A 479 16.76 1.26 -15.85
CA GLU A 479 18.02 1.03 -15.17
C GLU A 479 18.91 0.10 -16.00
N ILE A 480 20.18 0.47 -16.14
CA ILE A 480 21.18 -0.38 -16.79
C ILE A 480 21.86 -1.21 -15.72
N CYS A 481 21.67 -2.52 -15.78
CA CYS A 481 22.30 -3.47 -14.87
C CYS A 481 23.51 -4.12 -15.54
N ILE A 482 24.59 -4.29 -14.76
CA ILE A 482 25.77 -5.03 -15.20
C ILE A 482 25.53 -6.52 -14.95
N GLU A 483 25.78 -7.36 -15.95
CA GLU A 483 25.74 -8.83 -15.83
C GLU A 483 26.98 -9.39 -15.10
#